data_AF-F2UVJ3-F1
#
_entry.id   AF-F2UVJ3-F1
#
_cell.length_a   1.000
_cell.length_b   1.000
_cell.length_c   1.000
_cell.angle_alpha   90.00
_cell.angle_beta   90.00
_cell.angle_gamma   90.00
#
_symmetry.space_group_name_H-M   'P 1'
#
loop_
_entity.id
_entity.type
_entity.pdbx_description
1 polymer ?
#
loop_
_entity_poly.entity_id
_entity_poly.type
_entity_poly.pdbx_seq_one_letter_code
_entity_poly.pdbx_strand_id
1 'polypeptide(L)' 'MSRSDVPVPEQRAVLPSGLRSALRCPLSGEELVDGLDEAGRPALVSRGTGLAYPVRDGVPILLVHEASRVPAPGPDPQG' A
#
# COMPACT_ATOMS: atom_id res chain seq x y z
N MET A 1 -16.04 -17.53 -29.80
CA MET A 1 -16.83 -16.32 -29.57
C MET A 1 -16.79 -16.01 -28.08
N SER A 2 -16.41 -14.76 -27.76
CA SER A 2 -16.31 -14.06 -26.47
C SER A 2 -15.82 -14.81 -25.23
N ARG A 3 -14.53 -14.60 -24.92
CA ARG A 3 -14.12 -14.44 -23.52
C ARG A 3 -14.90 -13.24 -23.01
N SER A 4 -15.85 -13.47 -22.10
CA SER A 4 -16.61 -12.39 -21.47
C SER A 4 -15.64 -11.36 -20.93
N ASP A 5 -15.71 -10.18 -21.52
CA ASP A 5 -15.21 -8.93 -20.98
C ASP A 5 -16.00 -8.69 -19.69
N VAL A 6 -15.49 -9.24 -18.58
CA VAL A 6 -15.96 -8.84 -17.25
C VAL A 6 -15.27 -7.51 -17.01
N PRO A 7 -15.99 -6.39 -16.93
CA PRO A 7 -15.37 -5.16 -16.49
C PRO A 7 -14.88 -5.43 -15.07
N VAL A 8 -13.57 -5.63 -14.91
CA VAL A 8 -12.93 -5.66 -13.60
C VAL A 8 -13.25 -4.27 -13.06
N PRO A 9 -14.10 -4.15 -12.02
CA PRO A 9 -14.35 -2.84 -11.47
C PRO A 9 -12.97 -2.28 -11.14
N GLU A 10 -12.75 -1.00 -11.45
CA GLU A 10 -11.56 -0.24 -11.07
C GLU A 10 -11.51 -0.16 -9.54
N GLN A 11 -11.27 -1.32 -8.93
CA GLN A 11 -11.29 -1.56 -7.52
C GLN A 11 -10.07 -0.80 -7.06
N ARG A 12 -10.32 0.37 -6.48
CA ARG A 12 -9.56 0.86 -5.34
C ARG A 12 -9.52 -0.31 -4.36
N ALA A 13 -8.58 -1.23 -4.57
CA ALA A 13 -8.60 -2.54 -3.96
C ALA A 13 -8.15 -2.38 -2.52
N VAL A 14 -9.11 -1.98 -1.70
CA VAL A 14 -9.00 -1.97 -0.26
C VAL A 14 -8.97 -3.43 0.14
N LEU A 15 -7.83 -3.86 0.70
CA LEU A 15 -7.66 -5.22 1.21
C LEU A 15 -8.80 -5.52 2.21
N PRO A 16 -9.36 -6.75 2.19
CA PRO A 16 -10.32 -7.17 3.20
C PRO A 16 -9.76 -6.89 4.59
N SER A 17 -10.56 -6.28 5.47
CA SER A 17 -10.09 -5.81 6.78
C SER A 17 -9.41 -6.89 7.60
N GLY A 18 -9.94 -8.12 7.62
CA GLY A 18 -9.33 -9.26 8.32
C GLY A 18 -7.96 -9.67 7.78
N LEU A 19 -7.77 -9.65 6.45
CA LEU A 19 -6.48 -9.93 5.82
C LEU A 19 -5.48 -8.83 6.18
N ARG A 20 -5.91 -7.57 6.08
CA ARG A 20 -5.09 -6.41 6.39
C ARG A 20 -4.53 -6.46 7.81
N SER A 21 -5.38 -6.74 8.80
CA SER A 21 -5.00 -6.82 10.21
C SER A 21 -3.98 -7.92 10.49
N ALA A 22 -3.85 -8.91 9.60
CA ALA A 22 -2.87 -9.99 9.73
C ALA A 22 -1.50 -9.65 9.11
N LEU A 23 -1.42 -8.69 8.19
CA LEU A 23 -0.17 -8.32 7.52
C LEU A 23 0.78 -7.58 8.47
N ARG A 24 2.07 -7.83 8.32
CA ARG A 24 3.16 -7.20 9.10
C ARG A 24 4.29 -6.75 8.19
N CYS A 25 5.04 -5.77 8.66
CA CYS A 25 6.26 -5.30 8.00
C CYS A 25 7.26 -6.45 7.87
N PRO A 26 7.72 -6.82 6.66
CA PRO A 26 8.68 -7.91 6.46
C PRO A 26 10.06 -7.61 7.07
N LEU A 27 10.39 -6.34 7.36
CA LEU A 27 11.65 -5.95 7.96
C LEU A 27 11.61 -5.92 9.50
N SER A 28 10.54 -5.34 10.08
CA SER A 28 10.44 -5.10 11.53
C SER A 28 9.41 -5.96 12.25
N GLY A 29 8.48 -6.61 11.53
CA GLY A 29 7.37 -7.34 12.13
C GLY A 29 6.24 -6.47 12.67
N GLU A 30 6.32 -5.14 12.55
CA GLU A 30 5.32 -4.19 13.05
C GLU A 30 4.07 -4.11 12.17
N GLU A 31 3.02 -3.47 12.70
CA GLU A 31 1.78 -3.21 11.96
C GLU A 31 2.00 -2.32 10.73
N LEU A 32 1.20 -2.56 9.69
CA LEU A 32 1.16 -1.78 8.47
C LEU A 32 -0.15 -0.99 8.38
N VAL A 33 -0.08 0.28 8.01
CA VAL A 33 -1.25 1.17 7.83
C VAL A 33 -1.47 1.52 6.36
N ASP A 34 -2.67 1.97 6.00
CA ASP A 34 -2.90 2.53 4.66
C ASP A 34 -2.08 3.81 4.49
N GLY A 35 -1.51 3.97 3.31
CA GLY A 35 -0.84 5.19 2.91
C GLY A 35 -0.62 5.25 1.41
N LEU A 36 0.25 6.16 1.00
CA LEU A 36 0.66 6.33 -0.38
C LEU A 36 2.17 6.21 -0.48
N ASP A 37 2.66 5.66 -1.59
CA ASP A 37 4.08 5.69 -1.94
C ASP A 37 4.51 7.10 -2.40
N GLU A 38 5.79 7.28 -2.74
CA GLU A 38 6.32 8.57 -3.23
C GLU A 38 5.65 9.06 -4.52
N ALA A 39 5.05 8.15 -5.29
CA ALA A 39 4.32 8.46 -6.52
C ALA A 39 2.81 8.73 -6.27
N GLY A 40 2.37 8.78 -5.01
CA GLY A 40 0.97 8.99 -4.65
C GLY A 40 0.07 7.78 -4.92
N ARG A 41 0.65 6.57 -5.09
CA ARG A 41 -0.09 5.34 -5.35
C ARG A 41 -0.37 4.58 -4.05
N PRO A 42 -1.44 3.77 -3.99
CA PRO A 42 -1.78 3.00 -2.79
C PRO A 42 -0.62 2.13 -2.30
N ALA A 43 -0.35 2.20 -0.99
CA ALA A 43 0.71 1.45 -0.34
C ALA A 43 0.34 1.07 1.10
N LEU A 44 1.03 0.06 1.63
CA LEU A 44 1.05 -0.28 3.05
C LEU A 44 2.28 0.34 3.70
N VAL A 45 2.08 1.19 4.69
CA VAL A 45 3.16 1.95 5.33
C VAL A 45 3.55 1.33 6.67
N SER A 46 4.85 1.10 6.85
CA SER A 46 5.44 0.83 8.16
C SER A 46 5.96 2.14 8.76
N ARG A 47 5.32 2.61 9.84
CA ARG A 47 5.70 3.86 10.52
C ARG A 47 7.08 3.80 11.17
N GLY A 48 7.43 2.67 11.78
CA GLY A 48 8.71 2.48 12.47
C GLY A 48 9.91 2.46 11.51
N THR A 49 9.73 1.94 10.29
CA THR A 49 10.82 1.87 9.29
C THR A 49 10.80 3.00 8.28
N GLY A 50 9.69 3.75 8.18
CA GLY A 50 9.52 4.79 7.17
C GLY A 50 9.42 4.25 5.74
N LEU A 51 9.02 2.98 5.58
CA LEU A 51 8.88 2.31 4.29
C LEU A 51 7.42 2.16 3.86
N ALA A 52 7.19 2.30 2.56
CA ALA A 52 5.93 2.07 1.89
C ALA A 52 6.05 0.86 0.95
N TYR A 53 5.22 -0.16 1.16
CA TYR A 53 5.13 -1.36 0.33
C TYR A 53 3.98 -1.19 -0.68
N PRO A 54 4.24 -1.25 -2.00
CA PRO A 54 3.23 -0.91 -3.00
C PRO A 54 2.09 -1.94 -3.04
N VAL A 55 0.89 -1.47 -3.35
CA VAL A 55 -0.25 -2.31 -3.68
C VAL A 55 -0.50 -2.20 -5.19
N ARG A 56 -0.30 -3.29 -5.92
CA ARG A 56 -0.47 -3.36 -7.38
C ARG A 56 -1.64 -4.27 -7.70
N ASP A 57 -2.64 -3.77 -8.42
CA ASP A 57 -3.85 -4.52 -8.78
C ASP A 57 -4.53 -5.18 -7.55
N GLY A 58 -4.46 -4.53 -6.39
CA GLY A 58 -4.99 -5.05 -5.11
C GLY A 58 -4.13 -6.06 -4.38
N VAL A 59 -2.96 -6.38 -4.90
CA VAL A 59 -1.99 -7.30 -4.28
C VAL A 59 -0.91 -6.52 -3.54
N PRO A 60 -0.72 -6.74 -2.22
CA PRO A 60 0.38 -6.15 -1.47
C PRO A 60 1.70 -6.81 -1.85
N ILE A 61 2.68 -6.00 -2.28
CA ILE A 61 4.02 -6.47 -2.59
C ILE A 61 4.92 -6.25 -1.36
N LEU A 62 4.90 -7.19 -0.41
CA LEU A 62 5.67 -7.14 0.84
C LEU A 62 7.13 -7.58 0.64
N LEU A 63 7.82 -6.97 -0.32
CA LEU A 63 9.24 -7.21 -0.62
C LEU A 63 10.05 -5.97 -0.27
N VAL A 64 11.12 -6.14 0.51
CA VAL A 64 11.96 -5.03 0.98
C VAL A 64 12.60 -4.25 -0.17
N HIS A 65 12.97 -4.91 -1.26
CA HIS A 65 13.57 -4.25 -2.43
C HIS A 65 12.56 -3.51 -3.33
N GLU A 66 11.27 -3.76 -3.15
CA GLU A 66 10.19 -3.02 -3.85
C GLU A 66 9.66 -1.85 -3.01
N ALA A 67 10.07 -1.75 -1.74
CA ALA A 67 9.61 -0.70 -0.85
C ALA A 67 10.25 0.66 -1.20
N SER A 68 9.45 1.71 -1.18
CA SER A 68 9.93 3.10 -1.27
C SER A 68 9.93 3.75 0.11
N ARG A 69 10.54 4.94 0.23
CA ARG A 69 10.33 5.73 1.45
C ARG A 69 8.93 6.30 1.46
N VAL A 70 8.39 6.56 2.64
CA VAL A 70 7.19 7.39 2.78
C VAL A 70 7.60 8.84 2.47
N PRO A 71 6.82 9.59 1.66
CA PRO A 71 7.09 11.01 1.49
C PRO A 71 7.10 11.71 2.86
N ALA A 72 8.06 12.62 3.06
CA ALA A 72 8.04 13.48 4.23
C ALA A 72 6.69 14.20 4.27
N PRO A 73 6.06 14.39 5.46
CA PRO A 73 4.92 15.27 5.55
C PRO A 73 5.32 16.61 4.93
N GLY A 74 4.55 17.05 3.93
CA GLY A 74 4.78 18.36 3.32
C GLY A 74 4.68 19.45 4.40
N PRO A 75 5.28 20.63 4.19
CA PRO A 75 5.04 21.75 5.09
C PRO A 75 3.53 21.97 5.22
N ASP A 76 3.05 22.02 6.46
CA ASP A 76 1.64 22.26 6.79
C ASP A 76 1.19 23.54 6.07
N PRO A 77 0.12 23.55 5.26
CA PRO A 77 -0.32 24.75 4.56
C PRO A 77 -0.96 25.81 5.50
N GLN A 78 -0.82 25.67 6.82
CA GLN A 78 -1.39 26.57 7.82
C GLN A 78 -0.27 27.27 8.59
N GLY A 79 0.17 28.40 8.05
CA GLY A 79 0.78 29.47 8.84
C GLY A 79 -0.28 30.27 9.58
#